data_AF-A0AAU2RB31-F1
#
_entry.id   AF-A0AAU2RB31-F1
#
_cell.length_a   1.000
_cell.length_b   1.000
_cell.length_c   1.000
_cell.angle_alpha   90.00
_cell.angle_beta   90.00
_cell.angle_gamma   90.00
#
_symmetry.space_group_name_H-M   'P 1'
#
loop_
_entity.id
_entity.type
_entity.pdbx_description
1 polymer ?
#
loop_
_entity_poly.entity_id
_entity_poly.type
_entity_poly.pdbx_seq_one_letter_code
_entity_poly.pdbx_strand_id
1 'polypeptide(L)'
;MTAVVAALIGSLILAAVVYDVARLVTPSESRCPPLARIRGRRAALESAEMWLVGLRLHGRIDAATYRTRMHGLAHGERTQGGRNG
;
A
#
# COMPACT_ATOMS: atom_id res chain seq x y z
N MET A 1 23.94 -26.37 22.91
CA MET A 1 22.75 -26.38 22.04
C MET A 1 22.20 -24.97 21.80
N THR A 2 21.99 -24.18 22.86
CA THR A 2 21.56 -22.77 22.81
C THR A 2 22.44 -21.86 21.95
N ALA A 3 23.77 -21.97 22.04
CA ALA A 3 24.68 -21.17 21.21
C ALA A 3 24.53 -21.46 19.70
N VAL A 4 24.28 -22.72 19.35
CA VAL A 4 24.05 -23.14 17.95
C VAL A 4 22.71 -22.59 17.45
N VAL A 5 21.66 -22.67 18.27
CA VAL A 5 20.35 -22.10 17.94
C VAL A 5 20.42 -20.58 17.78
N ALA A 6 21.12 -19.89 18.67
CA ALA A 6 21.32 -18.45 18.59
C ALA A 6 22.10 -18.04 17.33
N ALA A 7 23.14 -18.80 16.96
CA ALA A 7 23.90 -18.56 15.74
C ALA A 7 23.04 -18.77 14.48
N LEU A 8 22.18 -19.79 14.45
CA LEU A 8 21.25 -20.06 13.35
C LEU A 8 20.19 -18.97 13.20
N ILE A 9 19.63 -18.50 14.32
CA ILE A 9 18.65 -17.39 14.30
C ILE A 9 19.34 -16.10 13.83
N GLY A 10 20.52 -15.81 14.36
CA GLY A 10 21.30 -14.63 13.97
C GLY A 10 21.67 -14.65 12.48
N SER A 11 22.07 -15.81 11.94
CA SER A 11 22.39 -15.94 10.53
C SER A 11 21.16 -15.83 9.63
N LEU A 12 20.00 -16.36 10.03
CA LEU A 12 18.74 -16.17 9.30
C LEU A 12 18.32 -14.70 9.25
N ILE A 13 18.42 -14.00 10.38
CA ILE A 13 18.10 -12.57 10.45
C ILE A 13 19.04 -11.78 9.55
N LEU A 14 20.35 -12.06 9.62
CA LEU A 14 21.34 -11.38 8.79
C LEU A 14 21.10 -11.65 7.30
N ALA A 15 20.79 -12.89 6.93
CA ALA A 15 20.45 -13.26 5.56
C ALA A 15 19.19 -12.55 5.07
N ALA A 16 18.15 -12.43 5.90
CA ALA A 16 16.92 -11.71 5.56
C ALA A 16 17.17 -10.21 5.35
N VAL A 17 17.98 -9.58 6.21
CA VAL A 17 18.36 -8.17 6.07
C VAL A 17 19.18 -7.94 4.80
N VAL A 18 20.19 -8.78 4.54
CA VAL A 18 21.01 -8.69 3.33
C VAL A 18 20.16 -8.91 2.08
N TYR A 19 19.21 -9.85 2.12
CA TYR A 19 18.27 -10.08 1.03
C TYR A 19 17.36 -8.89 0.77
N ASP A 20 16.80 -8.26 1.82
CA ASP A 20 15.95 -7.08 1.67
C ASP A 20 16.74 -5.89 1.14
N VAL A 21 17.96 -5.66 1.64
CA VAL A 21 18.86 -4.62 1.12
C VAL A 21 19.23 -4.89 -0.33
N ALA A 22 19.62 -6.12 -0.67
CA ALA A 22 19.93 -6.51 -2.04
C ALA A 22 18.71 -6.34 -2.95
N ARG A 23 17.49 -6.62 -2.48
CA ARG A 23 16.23 -6.40 -3.21
C ARG A 23 15.89 -4.92 -3.38
N LEU A 24 16.23 -4.08 -2.39
CA LEU A 24 16.05 -2.64 -2.48
C LEU A 24 17.06 -2.00 -3.43
N VAL A 25 18.30 -2.52 -3.45
CA VAL A 25 19.42 -1.97 -4.24
C VAL A 25 19.47 -2.53 -5.65
N THR A 26 19.05 -3.78 -5.86
CA THR A 26 19.04 -4.45 -7.17
C THR A 26 17.64 -4.33 -7.76
N PRO A 27 17.38 -3.42 -8.71
CA PRO A 27 16.12 -3.38 -9.43
C PRO A 27 16.17 -4.45 -10.52
N SER A 28 16.24 -5.72 -10.13
CA SER A 28 16.16 -6.85 -11.05
C SER A 28 14.70 -7.04 -11.45
N GLU A 29 14.33 -6.34 -12.52
CA GLU A 29 13.35 -6.68 -13.56
C GLU A 29 11.93 -7.22 -13.21
N SER A 30 10.95 -6.43 -13.68
CA SER A 30 9.81 -6.86 -14.51
C SER A 30 8.51 -7.45 -13.93
N ARG A 31 8.15 -7.22 -12.66
CA ARG A 31 6.71 -7.44 -12.25
C ARG A 31 6.15 -6.63 -11.08
N CYS A 32 6.93 -5.77 -10.44
CA CYS A 32 6.45 -4.95 -9.33
C CYS A 32 6.73 -3.48 -9.61
N PRO A 33 5.70 -2.60 -9.62
CA PRO A 33 5.93 -1.17 -9.78
C PRO A 33 6.83 -0.65 -8.64
N PRO A 34 7.66 0.36 -8.91
CA PRO A 34 8.67 0.83 -7.97
C PRO A 34 8.04 1.18 -6.62
N LEU A 35 8.72 0.89 -5.52
CA LEU A 35 8.23 1.16 -4.15
C LEU A 35 7.82 2.63 -3.96
N ALA A 36 8.44 3.58 -4.68
CA ALA A 36 8.00 4.98 -4.75
C ALA A 36 6.60 5.14 -5.34
N ARG A 37 6.22 4.33 -6.34
CA ARG A 37 4.87 4.26 -6.91
C ARG A 37 3.89 3.55 -5.97
N ILE A 38 4.32 2.55 -5.20
CA ILE A 38 3.47 1.92 -4.17
C ILE A 38 3.23 2.89 -3.01
N ARG A 39 4.27 3.59 -2.55
CA ARG A 39 4.16 4.60 -1.49
C ARG A 39 3.35 5.81 -1.95
N GLY A 40 3.53 6.27 -3.19
CA GLY A 40 2.68 7.29 -3.82
C GLY A 40 1.24 6.83 -4.00
N ARG A 41 1.02 5.56 -4.38
CA ARG A 41 -0.33 4.96 -4.45
C ARG A 41 -0.98 4.87 -3.07
N ARG A 42 -0.22 4.51 -2.04
CA ARG A 42 -0.70 4.45 -0.67
C ARG A 42 -1.05 5.84 -0.14
N ALA A 43 -0.19 6.83 -0.36
CA ALA A 43 -0.47 8.23 -0.02
C ALA A 43 -1.69 8.77 -0.78
N ALA A 44 -1.86 8.41 -2.06
CA ALA A 44 -3.04 8.79 -2.84
C ALA A 44 -4.33 8.13 -2.30
N LEU A 45 -4.27 6.86 -1.91
CA LEU A 45 -5.39 6.15 -1.27
C LEU A 45 -5.74 6.77 0.08
N GLU A 46 -4.75 7.01 0.94
CA GLU A 46 -4.93 7.67 2.24
C GLU A 46 -5.55 9.07 2.07
N SER A 47 -5.13 9.84 1.07
CA SER A 47 -5.72 11.16 0.78
C SER A 47 -7.18 11.07 0.29
N ALA A 48 -7.52 10.05 -0.51
CA ALA A 48 -8.88 9.84 -1.00
C ALA A 48 -9.82 9.37 0.13
N GLU A 49 -9.32 8.52 1.04
CA GLU A 49 -10.05 8.10 2.23
C GLU A 49 -10.35 9.29 3.16
N MET A 50 -9.33 10.10 3.47
CA MET A 50 -9.49 11.30 4.29
C MET A 50 -10.51 12.28 3.69
N TRP A 51 -10.49 12.45 2.36
CA TRP A 51 -11.44 13.31 1.67
C TRP A 51 -12.88 12.79 1.74
N LEU A 52 -13.11 11.49 1.58
CA LEU A 52 -14.45 10.88 1.72
C LEU A 52 -14.97 10.96 3.17
N VAL A 53 -14.10 10.74 4.16
CA VAL A 53 -14.43 10.91 5.57
C VAL A 53 -14.80 12.37 5.84
N GLY A 54 -14.05 13.32 5.31
CA GLY A 54 -14.35 14.75 5.39
C GLY A 54 -15.73 15.08 4.82
N LEU A 55 -16.05 14.61 3.61
CA LEU A 55 -17.36 14.82 3.00
C LEU A 55 -18.51 14.27 3.84
N ARG A 56 -18.33 13.09 4.46
CA ARG A 56 -19.35 12.50 5.33
C ARG A 56 -19.52 13.31 6.61
N LEU A 57 -18.42 13.74 7.22
CA LEU A 57 -18.46 14.55 8.45
C LEU A 57 -19.19 15.88 8.24
N HIS A 58 -19.04 16.47 7.05
CA HIS A 58 -19.71 17.72 6.68
C HIS A 58 -21.14 17.51 6.14
N GLY A 59 -21.69 16.29 6.21
CA GLY A 59 -23.03 15.97 5.71
C GLY A 59 -23.20 16.14 4.20
N ARG A 60 -22.09 16.21 3.44
CA ARG A 60 -22.09 16.43 1.99
C ARG A 60 -22.38 15.15 1.19
N ILE A 61 -22.27 13.99 1.82
CA ILE A 61 -22.59 12.68 1.24
C ILE A 61 -23.32 11.81 2.27
N ASP A 62 -24.29 11.03 1.78
CA ASP A 62 -25.01 10.06 2.60
C ASP A 62 -24.15 8.80 2.88
N ALA A 63 -24.51 8.06 3.93
CA ALA A 63 -23.85 6.83 4.34
C ALA A 63 -23.88 5.72 3.28
N ALA A 64 -24.90 5.69 2.41
CA ALA A 64 -24.93 4.77 1.27
C ALA A 64 -23.86 5.14 0.22
N THR A 65 -23.79 6.43 -0.16
CA THR A 65 -22.80 6.93 -1.13
C THR A 65 -21.37 6.78 -0.63
N TYR A 66 -21.14 7.00 0.67
CA TYR A 66 -19.85 6.77 1.31
C TYR A 66 -19.40 5.31 1.19
N ARG A 67 -20.29 4.34 1.50
CA ARG A 67 -19.97 2.90 1.44
C ARG A 67 -19.64 2.45 0.03
N THR A 68 -20.42 2.85 -0.97
CA THR A 68 -20.15 2.51 -2.38
C THR A 68 -18.79 3.03 -2.85
N ARG A 69 -18.44 4.28 -2.49
CA ARG A 69 -17.14 4.87 -2.87
C ARG A 69 -15.97 4.23 -2.14
N MET A 70 -16.12 3.89 -0.85
CA MET A 70 -15.09 3.16 -0.11
C MET A 70 -14.88 1.74 -0.65
N HIS A 71 -15.96 1.06 -1.04
CA HIS A 71 -15.88 -0.25 -1.68
C HIS A 71 -15.10 -0.20 -3.00
N GLY A 72 -15.34 0.83 -3.83
CA GLY A 72 -14.56 1.06 -5.06
C GLY A 72 -13.07 1.31 -4.81
N LEU A 73 -12.73 2.09 -3.77
CA LEU A 73 -11.33 2.30 -3.36
C LEU A 73 -10.65 1.00 -2.89
N ALA A 74 -11.35 0.17 -2.11
CA ALA A 74 -10.84 -1.11 -1.63
C ALA A 74 -10.56 -2.11 -2.78
N HIS A 75 -11.35 -2.06 -3.85
CA HIS A 75 -11.15 -2.88 -5.05
C HIS A 75 -10.08 -2.31 -5.98
N GLY A 76 -9.54 -1.13 -5.68
CA GLY A 76 -8.58 -0.45 -6.55
C GLY A 76 -9.20 0.04 -7.86
N GLU A 77 -10.53 0.05 -7.96
CA GLU A 77 -11.23 0.71 -9.04
C GLU A 77 -11.01 2.21 -8.86
N ARG A 78 -10.07 2.73 -9.64
CA ARG A 78 -9.95 4.18 -9.82
C ARG A 78 -11.35 4.65 -10.17
N THR A 79 -11.86 5.57 -9.35
CA THR A 79 -12.99 6.39 -9.74
C THR A 79 -12.58 7.00 -11.06
N GLN A 80 -13.12 6.46 -12.15
CA GLN A 80 -13.03 7.01 -13.48
C GLN A 80 -13.82 8.31 -13.38
N GLY A 81 -13.12 9.36 -12.91
CA GLY A 81 -13.56 10.72 -12.99
C GLY A 81 -13.95 10.94 -14.44
N GLY A 82 -15.19 11.37 -14.62
CA GLY A 82 -15.85 11.41 -15.91
C GLY A 82 -14.96 12.04 -16.97
N ARG A 83 -14.88 11.34 -18.11
CA ARG A 83 -14.61 12.01 -19.38
C ARG A 83 -15.73 11.63 -20.32
N ASN A 84 -16.60 12.61 -20.51
CA ASN A 84 -17.71 12.72 -21.44
C ASN A 84 -17.61 11.87 -22.71
N GLY A 85 -18.78 11.36 -23.09
CA GLY A 85 -19.16 10.80 -24.38
C GLY A 85 -20.63 10.46 -24.30
#